data_AF-A0A380AT16-F1
#
_entry.id   AF-A0A380AT16-F1
#
_cell.length_a   1.000
_cell.length_b   1.000
_cell.length_c   1.000
_cell.angle_alpha   90.00
_cell.angle_beta   90.00
_cell.angle_gamma   90.00
#
_symmetry.space_group_name_H-M   'P 1'
#
loop_
_entity.id
_entity.type
_entity.pdbx_description
1 polymer ?
#
loop_
_entity_poly.entity_id
_entity_poly.type
_entity_poly.pdbx_seq_one_letter_code
_entity_poly.pdbx_strand_id
1 'polypeptide(L)'
;MSQPTFFAFAKGAGVMGEAGAEGILPLKRGPDGRLGVSVYGGAASGAAGAAPQVNINIADNGQSSQQQTTPGLESFGADIGNYVAKKYRELRDKDLGQNGVIDRAIRGRRG
;
A
#
# COMPACT_ATOMS: atom_id res chain seq x y z
N MET A 1 18.50 -16.73 15.99
CA MET A 1 19.74 -17.36 15.48
C MET A 1 19.95 -16.82 14.08
N SER A 2 20.71 -15.73 13.97
CA SER A 2 21.17 -15.12 12.73
C SER A 2 22.64 -15.46 12.63
N GLN A 3 22.98 -16.48 11.85
CA GLN A 3 24.38 -16.75 11.54
C GLN A 3 24.57 -16.49 10.04
N PRO A 4 25.42 -15.54 9.65
CA PRO A 4 25.64 -15.23 8.24
C PRO A 4 26.36 -16.37 7.53
N THR A 5 25.88 -16.74 6.35
CA THR A 5 26.52 -17.75 5.50
C THR A 5 27.66 -17.11 4.71
N PHE A 6 28.89 -17.56 4.94
CA PHE A 6 30.06 -17.09 4.20
C PHE A 6 30.28 -17.93 2.95
N PHE A 7 30.64 -17.30 1.83
CA PHE A 7 31.11 -17.98 0.63
C PHE A 7 32.47 -17.44 0.20
N ALA A 8 33.38 -18.34 -0.17
CA ALA A 8 34.75 -18.03 -0.54
C ALA A 8 34.89 -17.94 -2.06
N PHE A 9 35.57 -16.89 -2.54
CA PHE A 9 36.06 -16.79 -3.91
C PHE A 9 37.58 -16.86 -3.93
N ALA A 10 38.15 -17.11 -5.12
CA ALA A 10 39.59 -17.23 -5.35
C ALA A 10 40.43 -16.01 -4.90
N LYS A 11 39.82 -14.88 -4.51
CA LYS A 11 40.50 -13.68 -4.01
C LYS A 11 39.73 -12.86 -2.94
N GLY A 12 38.80 -13.47 -2.19
CA GLY A 12 38.09 -12.78 -1.10
C GLY A 12 36.87 -13.53 -0.56
N ALA A 13 36.45 -13.20 0.67
CA ALA A 13 35.27 -13.78 1.34
C ALA A 13 34.10 -12.78 1.33
N GLY A 14 32.92 -13.22 0.89
CA GLY A 14 31.68 -12.44 0.92
C GLY A 14 30.77 -12.90 2.05
N VAL A 15 30.09 -11.96 2.71
CA VAL A 15 29.07 -12.22 3.74
C VAL A 15 27.70 -12.13 3.08
N MET A 16 26.94 -13.23 3.05
CA MET A 16 25.52 -13.18 2.67
C MET A 16 24.77 -12.56 3.85
N GLY A 17 24.34 -11.31 3.67
CA GLY A 17 23.59 -10.55 4.65
C GLY A 17 22.26 -11.23 4.95
N GLU A 18 21.89 -11.26 6.22
CA GLU A 18 20.65 -11.83 6.72
C GLU A 18 19.43 -11.10 6.10
N ALA A 19 18.92 -11.62 4.98
CA ALA A 19 17.56 -11.36 4.57
C ALA A 19 16.68 -12.18 5.52
N GLY A 20 15.92 -11.50 6.41
CA GLY A 20 14.99 -12.16 7.33
C GLY A 20 14.04 -13.12 6.60
N ALA A 21 13.41 -14.04 7.34
CA ALA A 21 12.55 -15.14 6.86
C ALA A 21 12.16 -15.07 5.37
N GLU A 22 12.95 -15.72 4.51
CA GLU A 22 12.70 -15.80 3.08
C GLU A 22 11.44 -16.64 2.82
N GLY A 23 10.38 -16.03 2.26
CA GLY A 23 9.20 -16.77 1.85
C GLY A 23 9.46 -17.57 0.58
N ILE A 24 9.23 -18.89 0.61
CA ILE A 24 9.27 -19.74 -0.60
C ILE A 24 7.96 -19.53 -1.38
N LEU A 25 8.05 -18.83 -2.50
CA LEU A 25 6.91 -18.61 -3.40
C LEU A 25 6.98 -19.61 -4.57
N PRO A 26 5.91 -20.40 -4.85
CA PRO A 26 5.94 -21.34 -5.96
C PRO A 26 5.99 -20.57 -7.29
N LEU A 27 6.86 -20.97 -8.22
CA LEU A 27 6.95 -20.38 -9.56
C LEU A 27 6.22 -21.24 -10.59
N LYS A 28 5.64 -20.60 -11.62
CA LYS A 28 5.04 -21.26 -12.78
C LYS A 28 5.61 -20.70 -14.07
N ARG A 29 5.86 -21.60 -15.04
CA ARG A 29 6.30 -21.24 -16.39
C ARG A 29 5.12 -20.79 -17.25
N GLY A 30 5.26 -19.64 -17.89
CA GLY A 30 4.32 -19.12 -18.88
C GLY A 30 4.52 -19.73 -20.27
N PRO A 31 3.55 -19.54 -21.18
CA PRO A 31 3.64 -19.99 -22.58
C PRO A 31 4.73 -19.29 -23.39
N ASP A 32 5.22 -18.13 -22.90
CA ASP A 32 6.38 -17.40 -23.41
C ASP A 32 7.72 -17.90 -22.82
N GLY A 33 7.70 -18.97 -22.02
CA GLY A 33 8.87 -19.60 -21.43
C GLY A 33 9.40 -18.92 -20.16
N ARG A 34 8.86 -17.76 -19.76
CA ARG A 34 9.29 -17.02 -18.57
C ARG A 34 8.70 -17.63 -17.29
N LEU A 35 9.38 -17.45 -16.17
CA LEU A 35 8.91 -17.88 -14.85
C LEU A 35 8.23 -16.69 -14.14
N GLY A 36 7.02 -16.90 -13.63
CA GLY A 36 6.30 -15.95 -12.77
C GLY A 36 5.90 -16.61 -11.43
N VAL A 37 5.53 -15.81 -10.44
CA VAL A 37 5.06 -16.31 -9.14
C VAL A 37 3.64 -16.87 -9.28
N SER A 38 3.45 -18.12 -8.85
CA SER A 38 2.18 -18.82 -8.77
C SER A 38 1.46 -18.45 -7.47
N VAL A 39 0.24 -17.95 -7.58
CA VAL A 39 -0.61 -17.66 -6.42
C VAL A 39 -1.69 -18.74 -6.34
N TYR A 40 -1.68 -19.53 -5.27
CA TYR A 40 -2.72 -20.52 -4.99
C TYR A 40 -3.69 -19.94 -3.96
N GLY A 41 -4.97 -19.84 -4.32
CA GLY A 41 -6.02 -19.29 -3.45
C GLY A 41 -6.36 -17.83 -3.72
N GLY A 42 -7.41 -17.62 -4.53
CA GLY A 42 -8.30 -16.46 -4.34
C GLY A 42 -7.83 -15.08 -4.81
N ALA A 43 -7.22 -14.95 -5.99
CA ALA A 43 -7.26 -13.71 -6.79
C ALA A 43 -6.71 -13.92 -8.21
N ALA A 44 -7.00 -15.06 -8.85
CA ALA A 44 -6.81 -15.16 -10.30
C ALA A 44 -8.00 -14.48 -10.98
N SER A 45 -7.78 -13.34 -11.65
CA SER A 45 -8.54 -12.84 -12.83
C SER A 45 -8.73 -11.31 -12.91
N GLY A 46 -7.92 -10.50 -12.21
CA GLY A 46 -7.92 -9.04 -12.39
C GLY A 46 -6.51 -8.53 -12.63
N ALA A 47 -6.07 -8.55 -13.90
CA ALA A 47 -4.80 -8.01 -14.37
C ALA A 47 -3.53 -8.60 -13.72
N ALA A 48 -2.93 -9.56 -14.41
CA ALA A 48 -1.48 -9.70 -14.38
C ALA A 48 -0.87 -8.36 -14.86
N GLY A 49 -0.66 -7.42 -13.94
CA GLY A 49 -0.06 -6.11 -14.20
C GLY A 49 -0.80 -4.85 -13.73
N ALA A 50 -2.02 -4.92 -13.16
CA ALA A 50 -2.66 -3.72 -12.60
C ALA A 50 -2.57 -3.70 -11.08
N ALA A 51 -2.14 -2.57 -10.53
CA ALA A 51 -2.14 -2.35 -9.09
C ALA A 51 -3.58 -2.39 -8.54
N PRO A 52 -3.78 -2.86 -7.29
CA PRO A 52 -5.07 -2.76 -6.61
C PRO A 52 -5.61 -1.34 -6.65
N GLN A 53 -6.87 -1.19 -7.05
CA GLN A 53 -7.55 0.10 -7.12
C GLN A 53 -8.63 0.18 -6.06
N VAL A 54 -8.60 1.26 -5.28
CA VAL A 54 -9.58 1.57 -4.23
C VAL A 54 -10.12 2.96 -4.51
N ASN A 55 -11.43 3.05 -4.76
CA ASN A 55 -12.10 4.33 -4.97
C ASN A 55 -12.75 4.77 -3.66
N ILE A 56 -12.42 5.97 -3.19
CA ILE A 56 -12.87 6.50 -1.90
C ILE A 56 -13.59 7.82 -2.16
N ASN A 57 -14.86 7.86 -1.79
CA ASN A 57 -15.74 9.00 -1.98
C ASN A 57 -16.10 9.55 -0.60
N ILE A 58 -15.70 10.79 -0.30
CA ILE A 58 -16.04 11.45 0.97
C ILE A 58 -17.01 12.59 0.66
N ALA A 59 -18.25 12.45 1.12
CA ALA A 59 -19.28 13.47 0.98
C ALA A 59 -19.07 14.62 1.99
N ASP A 60 -19.65 15.77 1.69
CA ASP A 60 -19.61 17.00 2.50
C ASP A 60 -20.08 16.78 3.95
N ASN A 61 -21.10 15.94 4.14
CA ASN A 61 -21.61 15.50 5.45
C ASN A 61 -20.67 14.52 6.21
N GLY A 62 -19.48 14.23 5.66
CA GLY A 62 -18.49 13.35 6.26
C GLY A 62 -18.74 11.85 6.08
N GLN A 63 -19.79 11.46 5.34
CA GLN A 63 -19.99 10.06 4.97
C GLN A 63 -18.92 9.62 3.96
N SER A 64 -18.20 8.55 4.27
CA SER A 64 -17.22 7.95 3.37
C SER A 64 -17.80 6.67 2.76
N SER A 65 -17.86 6.59 1.44
CA SER A 65 -18.14 5.36 0.69
C SER A 65 -16.84 4.82 0.12
N GLN A 66 -16.62 3.52 0.29
CA GLN A 66 -15.42 2.82 -0.17
C GLN A 66 -15.87 1.78 -1.20
N GLN A 67 -15.31 1.85 -2.39
CA GLN A 67 -15.57 0.87 -3.45
C GLN A 67 -14.24 0.23 -3.85
N GLN A 68 -14.08 -1.03 -3.44
CA GLN A 68 -12.98 -1.84 -3.90
C GLN A 68 -13.42 -2.67 -5.11
N THR A 69 -12.69 -2.54 -6.20
CA THR A 69 -13.05 -3.17 -7.47
C THR A 69 -12.31 -4.49 -7.71
N THR A 70 -11.36 -4.84 -6.84
CA THR A 70 -10.56 -6.07 -6.93
C THR A 70 -11.07 -7.14 -5.94
N PRO A 71 -11.59 -8.28 -6.40
CA PRO A 71 -11.96 -9.40 -5.52
C PRO A 71 -10.76 -9.96 -4.77
N GLY A 72 -10.93 -10.30 -3.48
CA GLY A 72 -9.90 -10.92 -2.64
C GLY A 72 -8.98 -9.96 -1.90
N LEU A 73 -9.18 -8.64 -2.05
CA LEU A 73 -8.40 -7.61 -1.35
C LEU A 73 -9.24 -6.83 -0.33
N GLU A 74 -10.46 -7.27 0.02
CA GLU A 74 -11.50 -6.46 0.68
C GLU A 74 -11.02 -5.84 2.00
N SER A 75 -10.16 -6.55 2.73
CA SER A 75 -9.49 -6.03 3.93
C SER A 75 -8.60 -4.82 3.64
N PHE A 76 -7.83 -4.87 2.55
CA PHE A 76 -6.96 -3.78 2.14
C PHE A 76 -7.77 -2.53 1.79
N GLY A 77 -8.88 -2.65 1.05
CA GLY A 77 -9.75 -1.53 0.75
C GLY A 77 -10.34 -0.91 2.02
N ALA A 78 -10.80 -1.75 2.95
CA ALA A 78 -11.34 -1.31 4.24
C ALA A 78 -10.29 -0.54 5.08
N ASP A 79 -9.06 -1.06 5.16
CA ASP A 79 -7.97 -0.44 5.92
C ASP A 79 -7.58 0.92 5.34
N ILE A 80 -7.40 1.01 4.02
CA ILE A 80 -7.07 2.26 3.34
C ILE A 80 -8.20 3.27 3.48
N GLY A 81 -9.46 2.86 3.30
CA GLY A 81 -10.57 3.78 3.43
C GLY A 81 -10.74 4.32 4.86
N ASN A 82 -10.53 3.49 5.88
CA ASN A 82 -10.49 3.93 7.28
C ASN A 82 -9.36 4.95 7.53
N TYR A 83 -8.16 4.69 6.98
CA TYR A 83 -7.02 5.58 7.09
C TYR A 83 -7.29 6.94 6.43
N VAL A 84 -7.79 6.94 5.20
CA VAL A 84 -8.11 8.16 4.45
C VAL A 84 -9.19 8.96 5.17
N ALA A 85 -10.24 8.30 5.68
CA ALA A 85 -11.28 8.98 6.44
C ALA A 85 -10.75 9.64 7.72
N LYS A 86 -9.83 8.97 8.44
CA LYS A 86 -9.16 9.54 9.62
C LYS A 86 -8.32 10.76 9.24
N LYS A 87 -7.48 10.64 8.21
CA LYS A 87 -6.61 11.73 7.76
C LYS A 87 -7.39 12.92 7.24
N TYR A 88 -8.50 12.68 6.56
CA TYR A 88 -9.38 13.75 6.11
C TYR A 88 -9.94 14.59 7.27
N ARG A 89 -10.44 13.95 8.33
CA ARG A 89 -10.92 14.68 9.51
C ARG A 89 -9.81 15.47 10.20
N GLU A 90 -8.65 14.84 10.38
CA GLU A 90 -7.47 15.50 10.98
C GLU A 90 -7.06 16.77 10.21
N LEU A 91 -7.01 16.69 8.87
CA LEU A 91 -6.67 17.84 8.04
C LEU A 91 -7.76 18.91 8.06
N ARG A 92 -9.04 18.52 8.01
CA ARG A 92 -10.16 19.47 8.14
C ARG A 92 -10.09 20.23 9.46
N ASP A 93 -9.86 19.54 10.57
CA ASP A 93 -9.77 20.17 11.89
C ASP A 93 -8.56 21.11 11.98
N LYS A 94 -7.42 20.72 11.39
CA LYS A 94 -6.23 21.56 11.33
C LYS A 94 -6.44 22.82 10.48
N ASP A 95 -7.15 22.69 9.37
CA ASP A 95 -7.42 23.80 8.45
C ASP A 95 -8.44 24.80 9.00
N LEU A 96 -9.41 24.31 9.79
CA LEU A 96 -10.42 25.11 10.49
C LEU A 96 -9.93 25.65 11.84
N GLY A 97 -8.89 25.05 12.41
CA GLY A 97 -8.32 25.44 13.69
C GLY A 97 -7.69 26.85 13.67
N GLN A 98 -7.42 27.39 14.86
CA GLN A 98 -6.84 28.71 15.03
C GLN A 98 -5.45 28.76 14.36
N ASN A 99 -5.34 29.50 13.25
CA ASN A 99 -4.18 29.60 12.34
C ASN A 99 -4.08 28.59 11.18
N GLY A 100 -5.13 27.79 10.96
CA GLY A 100 -5.28 26.96 9.78
C GLY A 100 -5.33 27.80 8.49
N VAL A 101 -5.06 27.16 7.35
CA VAL A 101 -4.99 27.87 6.06
C VAL A 101 -6.33 28.49 5.66
N ILE A 102 -7.45 27.83 5.99
CA ILE A 102 -8.81 28.34 5.73
C ILE A 102 -9.11 29.52 6.67
N ASP A 103 -8.85 29.37 7.96
CA ASP A 103 -9.05 30.42 8.97
C ASP A 103 -8.26 31.70 8.63
N ARG A 104 -6.99 31.56 8.23
CA ARG A 104 -6.14 32.69 7.82
C ARG A 104 -6.64 33.36 6.55
N ALA A 105 -7.10 32.58 5.57
CA ALA A 105 -7.68 33.11 4.33
C ALA A 105 -8.97 33.92 4.59
N ILE A 106 -9.80 33.47 5.54
CA ILE A 106 -11.03 34.18 5.93
C ILE A 106 -10.72 35.49 6.68
N ARG A 107 -9.73 35.48 7.59
CA ARG A 107 -9.32 36.67 8.34
C ARG A 107 -8.64 37.72 7.44
N GLY A 108 -7.80 37.30 6.49
CA GLY A 108 -7.11 38.19 5.56
C GLY A 108 -8.02 38.90 4.56
N ARG A 109 -9.23 38.37 4.27
CA ARG A 109 -10.22 39.01 3.38
C ARG A 109 -11.00 40.16 4.05
N ARG A 110 -10.96 40.27 5.38
CA ARG A 110 -11.72 41.27 6.15
C ARG A 110 -10.90 42.53 6.48
N GLY A 111 -9.73 42.70 5.87
CA GLY A 111 -8.86 43.88 6.02
C GLY A 111 -8.88 44.78 4.79
#